data_AF-I0SCV7-F1
#
_entry.id   AF-I0SCV7-F1
#
_cell.length_a   1.000
_cell.length_b   1.000
_cell.length_c   1.000
_cell.angle_alpha   90.00
_cell.angle_beta   90.00
_cell.angle_gamma   90.00
#
_symmetry.space_group_name_H-M   'P 1'
#
loop_
_entity.id
_entity.type
_entity.pdbx_description
1 polymer ?
#
loop_
_entity_poly.entity_id
_entity_poly.type
_entity_poly.pdbx_seq_one_letter_code
_entity_poly.pdbx_strand_id
1 'polypeptide(L)' 'MATLQSQFIKFHDTIKLDADDKKVLIEKRKEVEEIINNGVSEFEKSFFNQGSYSTYTGILPIDEGDYDLDRGLKIDV' A
#
# COMPACT_ATOMS: atom_id res chain seq x y z
N MET A 1 6.91 -33.01 6.03
CA MET A 1 7.75 -32.88 7.24
C MET A 1 8.28 -31.46 7.27
N ALA A 2 8.19 -30.76 8.40
CA ALA A 2 8.66 -29.37 8.48
C ALA A 2 10.19 -29.31 8.35
N THR A 3 10.68 -28.48 7.43
CA THR A 3 12.11 -28.10 7.29
C THR A 3 12.29 -26.63 7.64
N LEU A 4 13.52 -26.22 7.97
CA LEU A 4 13.85 -24.82 8.23
C LEU A 4 13.42 -23.92 7.05
N GLN A 5 13.69 -24.35 5.82
CA GLN A 5 13.26 -23.64 4.61
C GLN A 5 11.73 -23.49 4.53
N SER A 6 10.97 -24.56 4.81
CA SER A 6 9.50 -24.51 4.77
C SER A 6 8.93 -23.55 5.82
N GLN A 7 9.61 -23.38 6.96
CA GLN A 7 9.20 -22.42 7.98
C GLN A 7 9.48 -20.98 7.55
N PHE A 8 10.63 -20.71 6.90
CA PHE A 8 10.93 -19.37 6.37
C PHE A 8 9.98 -18.95 5.26
N ILE A 9 9.63 -19.86 4.35
CA ILE A 9 8.63 -19.59 3.30
C ILE A 9 7.28 -19.28 3.95
N LYS A 10 6.85 -20.12 4.90
CA LYS A 10 5.59 -19.90 5.63
C LYS A 10 5.57 -18.55 6.35
N PHE A 11 6.67 -18.17 6.98
CA PHE A 11 6.80 -16.86 7.64
C PHE A 11 6.68 -15.72 6.63
N HIS A 12 7.43 -15.78 5.52
CA HIS A 12 7.35 -14.79 4.45
C HIS A 12 5.91 -14.66 3.91
N ASP A 13 5.24 -15.77 3.61
CA ASP A 13 3.85 -15.77 3.13
C ASP A 13 2.87 -15.22 4.16
N THR A 14 3.17 -15.38 5.46
CA THR A 14 2.34 -14.86 6.54
C THR A 14 2.46 -13.35 6.68
N ILE A 15 3.65 -12.78 6.46
CA ILE A 15 3.89 -11.35 6.69
C ILE A 15 3.79 -10.50 5.42
N LYS A 16 3.97 -11.07 4.23
CA LYS A 16 4.00 -10.29 2.99
C LYS A 16 2.66 -9.60 2.76
N LEU A 17 2.72 -8.36 2.31
CA LEU A 17 1.55 -7.61 1.93
C LEU A 17 1.24 -7.84 0.46
N ASP A 18 0.25 -8.69 0.19
CA ASP A 18 -0.30 -8.79 -1.16
C ASP A 18 -1.20 -7.57 -1.42
N ALA A 19 -0.62 -6.61 -2.13
CA ALA A 19 -1.03 -5.22 -2.15
C ALA A 19 -2.19 -4.92 -3.11
N ASP A 20 -2.26 -5.65 -4.21
CA ASP A 20 -3.06 -5.24 -5.37
C ASP A 20 -4.57 -5.52 -5.18
N ASP A 21 -4.94 -6.50 -4.34
CA ASP A 21 -6.33 -6.94 -4.17
C ASP A 21 -6.95 -6.64 -2.79
N LYS A 22 -6.22 -5.97 -1.89
CA LYS A 22 -6.75 -5.67 -0.55
C LYS A 22 -7.69 -4.46 -0.58
N LYS A 23 -8.99 -4.76 -0.53
CA LYS A 23 -10.10 -3.78 -0.48
C LYS A 23 -9.84 -2.62 0.50
N VAL A 24 -9.39 -2.91 1.73
CA VAL A 24 -9.12 -1.87 2.75
C VAL A 24 -8.06 -0.85 2.31
N LEU A 25 -7.05 -1.28 1.55
CA LEU A 25 -5.96 -0.41 1.07
C LEU A 25 -6.38 0.39 -0.15
N ILE A 26 -7.29 -0.16 -0.96
CA ILE A 26 -7.95 0.58 -2.04
C ILE A 26 -8.84 1.68 -1.45
N GLU A 27 -9.65 1.36 -0.44
CA GLU A 27 -10.58 2.30 0.19
C GLU A 27 -9.83 3.46 0.86
N LYS A 28 -8.80 3.18 1.68
CA LYS A 28 -7.98 4.22 2.30
C LYS A 28 -7.30 5.14 1.27
N ARG A 29 -6.78 4.59 0.16
CA ARG A 29 -6.18 5.40 -0.92
C ARG A 29 -7.21 6.33 -1.56
N LYS A 30 -8.39 5.81 -1.89
CA LYS A 30 -9.47 6.61 -2.50
C LYS A 30 -9.94 7.74 -1.60
N GLU A 31 -10.06 7.50 -0.30
CA GLU A 31 -10.46 8.52 0.67
C GLU A 31 -9.46 9.70 0.67
N VAL A 32 -8.16 9.41 0.72
CA VAL A 32 -7.12 10.44 0.67
C VAL A 32 -7.12 11.18 -0.69
N GLU A 33 -7.24 10.44 -1.78
CA GLU A 33 -7.32 11.03 -3.13
C GLU A 33 -8.53 11.94 -3.29
N GLU A 34 -9.69 11.58 -2.76
CA GLU A 34 -10.92 12.38 -2.81
C GLU A 34 -10.75 13.70 -2.06
N ILE A 35 -10.19 13.66 -0.84
CA ILE A 35 -9.92 14.86 -0.03
C ILE A 35 -8.97 15.81 -0.77
N ILE A 36 -7.88 15.29 -1.34
CA ILE A 36 -6.91 16.09 -2.12
C ILE A 36 -7.56 16.60 -3.42
N ASN A 37 -8.39 15.77 -4.07
CA ASN A 37 -9.07 16.16 -5.30
C ASN A 37 -9.96 17.38 -5.10
N ASN A 38 -10.71 17.39 -4.00
CA ASN A 38 -11.58 18.50 -3.62
C ASN A 38 -10.81 19.73 -3.12
N GLY A 39 -9.71 19.53 -2.38
CA GLY A 39 -8.96 20.63 -1.74
C GLY A 39 -8.09 21.46 -2.68
N VAL A 40 -7.62 20.89 -3.80
CA VAL A 40 -6.76 21.58 -4.79
C VAL A 40 -7.28 21.38 -6.21
N SER A 41 -8.60 21.53 -6.40
CA SER A 41 -9.34 21.20 -7.63
C SER A 41 -8.91 21.96 -8.90
N GLU A 42 -8.24 23.09 -8.73
CA GLU A 42 -7.78 23.98 -9.78
C GLU A 42 -6.53 23.47 -10.54
N PHE A 43 -5.88 22.44 -10.00
CA PHE A 43 -4.67 21.85 -10.60
C PHE A 43 -4.97 20.51 -11.29
N GLU A 44 -4.37 20.30 -12.46
CA GLU A 44 -4.29 18.97 -13.06
C GLU A 44 -3.33 18.10 -12.22
N LYS A 45 -3.77 16.88 -11.93
CA LYS A 45 -3.08 16.01 -10.98
C LYS A 45 -3.26 14.53 -11.30
N SER A 46 -2.26 13.76 -10.93
CA SER A 46 -2.27 12.30 -11.00
C SER A 46 -1.69 11.68 -9.73
N PHE A 47 -2.18 10.49 -9.39
CA PHE A 47 -1.73 9.75 -8.22
C PHE A 47 -1.09 8.43 -8.63
N PHE A 48 -0.03 8.04 -7.95
CA PHE A 48 0.70 6.80 -8.23
C PHE A 48 1.25 6.18 -6.94
N ASN A 49 1.40 4.85 -6.95
CA ASN A 49 1.96 4.15 -5.79
C ASN A 49 3.47 4.42 -5.75
N GLN A 50 4.04 4.52 -4.56
CA GLN A 50 5.48 4.56 -4.34
C GLN A 50 5.89 3.59 -3.22
N GLY A 51 7.17 3.62 -2.86
CA GLY A 51 7.71 2.91 -1.71
C GLY A 51 7.51 1.40 -1.77
N SER A 52 7.31 0.81 -0.59
CA SER A 52 7.29 -0.65 -0.40
C SER A 52 6.20 -1.34 -1.22
N TYR A 53 5.12 -0.62 -1.51
CA TYR A 53 3.99 -1.07 -2.31
C TYR A 53 4.36 -1.21 -3.79
N SER A 54 5.06 -0.21 -4.35
CA SER A 54 5.53 -0.26 -5.74
C SER A 54 6.69 -1.22 -5.96
N THR A 55 7.42 -1.59 -4.91
CA THR A 55 8.54 -2.54 -4.98
C THR A 55 8.19 -3.95 -4.51
N TYR A 56 6.93 -4.22 -4.15
CA TYR A 56 6.46 -5.52 -3.65
C TYR A 56 7.21 -6.01 -2.40
N THR A 57 7.62 -5.08 -1.54
CA THR A 57 8.33 -5.36 -0.28
C THR A 57 7.52 -4.95 0.95
N GLY A 58 6.26 -4.54 0.77
CA GLY A 58 5.36 -4.22 1.87
C GLY A 58 5.08 -5.44 2.75
N ILE A 59 4.86 -5.20 4.05
CA ILE A 59 4.47 -6.22 5.02
C ILE A 59 3.15 -5.85 5.71
N LEU A 60 2.41 -6.86 6.14
CA LEU A 60 1.28 -6.69 7.03
C LEU A 60 1.73 -5.98 8.32
N PRO A 61 0.91 -5.04 8.84
CA PRO A 61 1.15 -4.48 10.16
C PRO A 61 1.08 -5.57 11.23
N ILE A 62 1.78 -5.33 12.34
CA ILE A 62 1.67 -6.17 13.53
C ILE A 62 0.33 -5.83 14.21
N ASP A 63 -0.47 -6.86 14.51
CA ASP A 63 -1.77 -6.76 15.16
C ASP A 63 -2.74 -5.78 14.44
N GLU A 64 -3.31 -4.81 15.16
CA GLU A 64 -4.21 -3.77 14.62
C GLU A 64 -3.47 -2.51 14.17
N GLY A 65 -2.17 -2.63 13.85
CA GLY A 65 -1.36 -1.51 13.39
C GLY A 65 -1.80 -0.97 12.02
N ASP A 66 -1.31 0.23 11.71
CA ASP A 66 -1.59 0.87 10.43
C ASP A 66 -0.69 0.33 9.31
N TYR A 67 -1.27 0.26 8.11
CA TYR A 67 -0.52 -0.03 6.90
C TYR A 67 0.33 1.18 6.52
N ASP A 68 1.57 0.91 6.13
CA ASP A 68 2.46 1.92 5.56
C ASP A 68 2.17 2.06 4.05
N LEU A 69 1.56 3.17 3.66
CA LEU A 69 1.07 3.42 2.30
C LEU A 69 1.67 4.71 1.74
N ASP A 70 2.65 4.56 0.84
CA ASP A 70 3.23 5.68 0.11
C ASP A 70 2.40 6.01 -1.15
N ARG A 71 1.60 7.08 -1.10
CA ARG A 71 0.84 7.58 -2.25
C ARG A 71 1.45 8.88 -2.78
N GLY A 72 2.04 8.81 -3.95
CA GLY A 72 2.57 9.97 -4.66
C GLY A 72 1.46 10.79 -5.31
N LEU A 73 1.54 12.11 -5.15
CA LEU A 73 0.77 13.10 -5.88
C LEU A 73 1.72 13.83 -6.84
N LYS A 74 1.36 13.87 -8.12
CA LYS A 74 1.99 14.72 -9.12
C LYS A 74 1.01 15.81 -9.51
N ILE A 75 1.47 17.06 -9.48
CA ILE A 75 0.76 18.21 -10.03
C ILE A 75 1.43 18.57 -11.35
N ASP A 76 0.63 18.72 -12.40
CA ASP A 76 1.12 19.20 -13.69
C ASP A 76 1.06 20.74 -13.67
N VAL A 77 2.22 21.38 -13.91
CA VAL A 77 2.45 22.82 -13.78
C VAL A 77 2.89 23.43 -15.10
#